data_AF-A0A2T3HXE5-F1
#
_entry.id   AF-A0A2T3HXE5-F1
#
_cell.length_a   1.000
_cell.length_b   1.000
_cell.length_c   1.000
_cell.angle_alpha   90.00
_cell.angle_beta   90.00
_cell.angle_gamma   90.00
#
_symmetry.space_group_name_H-M   'P 1'
#
loop_
_entity.id
_entity.type
_entity.pdbx_description
1 polymer ?
#
loop_
_entity_poly.entity_id
_entity_poly.type
_entity_poly.pdbx_seq_one_letter_code
_entity_poly.pdbx_strand_id
1 'polypeptide(L)'
;MSFLSAIKKTNRYKNSGGVYPSALNITHTLIAIIFSINKKAPSPKIANKLMLMFFYLWFTDQLKNIRRISDIPNVMKVSGAKAAAPHTFRISRSSSMSWAEYSLTYQHNNKTYLWQPVPDYINHFFTRQLQDKMSYETALLNSKEKALLFTILQKPWLAPAPIKKRTKSRKPQFYRYFSAFIALDPQVFVIAKYIFIGESALHHKNAHRYQMANSDHIRYSIFMSQSRALKRLSKILNDQAYILYFDVSGEKQPLFQQQDFGFISKENHQPIIKSLIKEMHGNRWQHKELAPITIGSKRSLPINDIRLFFKSIGSDIDNMAQQPNITTKQLKALYTLLTYQVAAEFLILTGCRPTHSISVELNRCFNLSSVLISDKGKFRTLFICEHLRERITHYQTIQHILLNRLGITTTPSALWFIIDENNQATALNAKLMNQFIQQYWSNNAITPKSEIVSYRFRHTFAQTAHNHQEPQLTSQQIDKLMGHSNLGEHYGNDQLLPVHKQTLLRFLHQLPEIFGLTNYRQSYSLFECMLKGVKTNDTL
;
A
#
# COMPACT_ATOMS: atom_id res chain seq x y z
N MET A 1 16.97 11.66 27.59
CA MET A 1 15.80 11.03 26.91
C MET A 1 15.77 9.56 27.29
N SER A 2 14.65 9.03 27.80
CA SER A 2 14.55 7.59 28.10
C SER A 2 14.66 6.73 26.83
N PHE A 3 15.13 5.49 26.97
CA PHE A 3 15.27 4.52 25.86
C PHE A 3 13.97 4.38 25.04
N LEU A 4 12.83 4.30 25.72
CA LEU A 4 11.51 4.24 25.08
C LEU A 4 11.18 5.51 24.27
N SER A 5 11.56 6.70 24.75
CA SER A 5 11.36 7.95 24.00
C SER A 5 12.21 7.99 22.72
N ALA A 6 13.45 7.49 22.79
CA ALA A 6 14.32 7.38 21.62
C ALA A 6 13.76 6.41 20.56
N ILE A 7 13.20 5.27 20.98
CA ILE A 7 12.52 4.32 20.07
C ILE A 7 11.31 4.99 19.40
N LYS A 8 10.43 5.63 20.18
CA LYS A 8 9.24 6.34 19.66
C LYS A 8 9.63 7.41 18.64
N LYS A 9 10.66 8.21 18.94
CA LYS A 9 11.18 9.24 18.03
C LYS A 9 11.70 8.63 16.74
N THR A 10 12.47 7.54 16.84
CA THR A 10 13.05 6.84 15.68
C THR A 10 11.97 6.26 14.77
N ASN A 11 10.95 5.61 15.33
CA ASN A 11 9.85 5.04 14.54
C ASN A 11 9.05 6.13 13.80
N ARG A 12 8.74 7.24 14.48
CA ARG A 12 8.06 8.38 13.85
C ARG A 12 8.84 8.97 12.67
N TYR A 13 10.17 9.05 12.77
CA TYR A 13 10.99 9.53 11.65
C TYR A 13 11.03 8.56 10.46
N LYS A 14 10.90 7.25 10.70
CA LYS A 14 10.95 6.22 9.66
C LYS A 14 9.59 5.91 9.04
N ASN A 15 8.51 6.44 9.61
CA ASN A 15 7.17 6.22 9.10
C ASN A 15 6.95 6.93 7.76
N SER A 16 5.97 6.46 6.97
CA SER A 16 5.53 7.19 5.79
C SER A 16 5.06 8.60 6.19
N GLY A 17 5.46 9.62 5.43
CA GLY A 17 5.28 11.03 5.80
C GLY A 17 6.33 11.59 6.75
N GLY A 18 7.35 10.81 7.12
CA GLY A 18 8.49 11.25 7.92
C GLY A 18 9.40 12.26 7.21
N VAL A 19 10.47 12.67 7.89
CA VAL A 19 11.39 13.70 7.37
C VAL A 19 12.29 13.11 6.29
N TYR A 20 12.10 13.55 5.05
CA TYR A 20 12.97 13.15 3.94
C TYR A 20 14.43 13.57 4.14
N PRO A 21 15.39 12.87 3.49
CA PRO A 21 16.78 13.34 3.42
C PRO A 21 16.88 14.78 2.91
N SER A 22 17.79 15.57 3.49
CA SER A 22 18.01 16.98 3.12
C SER A 22 18.33 17.11 1.63
N ALA A 23 17.44 17.77 0.88
CA ALA A 23 17.61 17.97 -0.55
C ALA A 23 18.89 18.77 -0.84
N LEU A 24 19.16 19.82 -0.06
CA LEU A 24 20.36 20.66 -0.21
C LEU A 24 21.67 19.86 -0.08
N ASN A 25 21.80 19.07 0.99
CA ASN A 25 23.01 18.27 1.21
C ASN A 25 23.18 17.19 0.14
N ILE A 26 22.08 16.58 -0.33
CA ILE A 26 22.10 15.62 -1.42
C ILE A 26 22.51 16.29 -2.74
N THR A 27 21.99 17.48 -3.04
CA THR A 27 22.35 18.26 -4.23
C THR A 27 23.83 18.64 -4.25
N HIS A 28 24.39 19.15 -3.15
CA HIS A 28 25.84 19.43 -3.07
C HIS A 28 26.68 18.16 -3.29
N THR A 29 26.20 17.02 -2.81
CA THR A 29 26.88 15.74 -2.96
C THR A 29 26.82 15.24 -4.40
N LEU A 30 25.68 15.44 -5.07
CA LEU A 30 25.47 15.15 -6.49
C LEU A 30 26.38 16.00 -7.39
N ILE A 31 26.50 17.31 -7.12
CA ILE A 31 27.44 18.19 -7.83
C ILE A 31 28.88 17.68 -7.69
N ALA A 32 29.29 17.30 -6.48
CA ALA A 32 30.65 16.83 -6.23
C ALA A 32 31.00 15.53 -7.00
N ILE A 33 30.07 14.57 -7.08
CA ILE A 33 30.32 13.35 -7.86
C ILE A 33 30.35 13.63 -9.36
N ILE A 34 29.44 14.44 -9.89
CA ILE A 34 29.43 14.80 -11.33
C ILE A 34 30.71 15.53 -11.70
N PHE A 35 31.11 16.52 -10.90
CA PHE A 35 32.38 17.23 -11.08
C PHE A 35 33.59 16.29 -11.03
N SER A 36 33.58 15.33 -10.11
CA SER A 36 34.64 14.32 -10.00
C SER A 36 34.70 13.38 -11.20
N ILE A 37 33.56 13.02 -11.77
CA ILE A 37 33.49 12.20 -12.99
C ILE A 37 34.06 12.99 -14.17
N ASN A 38 33.57 14.22 -14.39
CA ASN A 38 34.01 15.06 -15.51
C ASN A 38 35.51 15.36 -15.46
N LYS A 39 36.07 15.60 -14.27
CA LYS A 39 37.50 15.89 -14.11
C LYS A 39 38.42 14.68 -14.28
N LYS A 40 37.93 13.46 -13.99
CA LYS A 40 38.75 12.23 -14.03
C LYS A 40 38.54 11.41 -15.30
N ALA A 41 37.45 11.65 -16.03
CA ALA A 41 37.20 10.98 -17.30
C ALA A 41 38.18 11.48 -18.37
N PRO A 42 38.79 10.59 -19.17
CA PRO A 42 39.71 11.01 -20.25
C PRO A 42 39.04 11.78 -21.39
N SER A 43 37.72 11.67 -21.53
CA SER A 43 36.96 12.37 -22.56
C SER A 43 35.50 12.57 -22.15
N PRO A 44 34.78 13.53 -22.75
CA PRO A 44 33.35 13.72 -22.52
C PRO A 44 32.51 12.47 -22.79
N LYS A 45 32.86 11.69 -23.82
CA LYS A 45 32.19 10.42 -24.14
C LYS A 45 32.30 9.42 -23.00
N ILE A 46 33.48 9.28 -22.40
CA ILE A 46 33.68 8.39 -21.24
C ILE A 46 32.94 8.96 -20.03
N ALA A 47 33.01 10.28 -19.78
CA ALA A 47 32.29 10.92 -18.68
C ALA A 47 30.78 10.61 -18.73
N ASN A 48 30.16 10.71 -19.92
CA ASN A 48 28.74 10.43 -20.11
C ASN A 48 28.38 8.97 -19.82
N LYS A 49 29.21 8.00 -20.26
CA LYS A 49 29.00 6.57 -19.93
C LYS A 49 29.09 6.32 -18.43
N LEU A 50 30.08 6.92 -17.75
CA LEU A 50 30.25 6.81 -16.31
C LEU A 50 29.08 7.44 -15.55
N MET A 51 28.60 8.62 -15.99
CA MET A 51 27.41 9.26 -15.44
C MET A 51 26.16 8.41 -15.63
N LEU A 52 25.95 7.84 -16.82
CA LEU A 52 24.82 6.96 -17.12
C LEU A 52 24.80 5.74 -16.18
N MET A 53 25.93 5.05 -16.03
CA MET A 53 26.06 3.94 -15.08
C MET A 53 25.87 4.40 -13.63
N PHE A 54 26.44 5.53 -13.23
CA PHE A 54 26.29 6.07 -11.88
C PHE A 54 24.83 6.35 -11.54
N PHE A 55 24.10 7.07 -12.41
CA PHE A 55 22.68 7.36 -12.19
C PHE A 55 21.85 6.08 -12.13
N TYR A 56 22.10 5.14 -13.05
CA TYR A 56 21.47 3.84 -13.02
C TYR A 56 21.62 3.16 -11.67
N LEU A 57 22.86 3.01 -11.19
CA LEU A 57 23.14 2.39 -9.90
C LEU A 57 22.54 3.18 -8.73
N TRP A 58 22.41 4.50 -8.87
CA TRP A 58 21.88 5.36 -7.82
C TRP A 58 20.36 5.25 -7.68
N PHE A 59 19.61 5.45 -8.77
CA PHE A 59 18.15 5.39 -8.71
C PHE A 59 17.60 3.97 -8.61
N THR A 60 18.41 2.94 -8.88
CA THR A 60 18.07 1.53 -8.61
C THR A 60 18.58 1.02 -7.25
N ASP A 61 19.11 1.92 -6.41
CA ASP A 61 19.61 1.64 -5.05
C ASP A 61 20.74 0.59 -4.97
N GLN A 62 21.51 0.45 -6.05
CA GLN A 62 22.62 -0.52 -6.17
C GLN A 62 23.98 0.05 -5.73
N LEU A 63 24.17 1.38 -5.68
CA LEU A 63 25.44 1.98 -5.28
C LEU A 63 25.93 1.51 -3.90
N LYS A 64 25.01 1.24 -2.97
CA LYS A 64 25.32 0.77 -1.62
C LYS A 64 25.96 -0.63 -1.59
N ASN A 65 25.82 -1.40 -2.65
CA ASN A 65 26.27 -2.79 -2.78
C ASN A 65 27.66 -2.91 -3.45
N ILE A 66 28.21 -1.82 -3.99
CA ILE A 66 29.49 -1.85 -4.71
C ILE A 66 30.66 -1.90 -3.72
N ARG A 67 31.35 -3.04 -3.64
CA ARG A 67 32.53 -3.29 -2.80
C ARG A 67 33.79 -3.61 -3.62
N ARG A 68 33.62 -4.16 -4.82
CA ARG A 68 34.67 -4.50 -5.79
C ARG A 68 34.21 -4.16 -7.20
N ILE A 69 35.15 -4.14 -8.15
CA ILE A 69 34.89 -3.79 -9.56
C ILE A 69 33.82 -4.72 -10.18
N SER A 70 33.84 -6.00 -9.85
CA SER A 70 32.88 -7.00 -10.36
C SER A 70 31.44 -6.75 -9.92
N ASP A 71 31.22 -5.96 -8.86
CA ASP A 71 29.87 -5.62 -8.42
C ASP A 71 29.22 -4.57 -9.34
N ILE A 72 29.99 -3.90 -10.19
CA ILE A 72 29.46 -3.01 -11.24
C ILE A 72 28.94 -3.90 -12.38
N PRO A 73 27.62 -3.93 -12.65
CA PRO A 73 27.02 -4.84 -13.61
C PRO A 73 27.39 -4.53 -15.05
N ASN A 74 27.29 -5.54 -15.93
CA ASN A 74 27.32 -5.35 -17.37
C ASN A 74 25.95 -4.87 -17.84
N VAL A 75 25.75 -3.56 -17.83
CA VAL A 75 24.49 -2.98 -18.30
C VAL A 75 24.48 -2.90 -19.82
N MET A 76 23.41 -3.38 -20.47
CA MET A 76 23.33 -3.46 -21.93
C MET A 76 22.06 -2.82 -22.48
N LYS A 77 22.12 -2.26 -23.69
CA LYS A 77 20.94 -1.81 -24.43
C LYS A 77 20.41 -2.96 -25.28
N VAL A 78 19.11 -3.23 -25.19
CA VAL A 78 18.43 -4.27 -25.98
C VAL A 78 17.34 -3.68 -26.87
N SER A 79 16.90 -4.45 -27.87
CA SER A 79 15.77 -4.09 -28.72
C SER A 79 14.48 -3.95 -27.89
N GLY A 80 13.58 -3.08 -28.34
CA GLY A 80 12.24 -2.93 -27.74
C GLY A 80 11.36 -4.18 -27.86
N ALA A 81 11.76 -5.16 -28.68
CA ALA A 81 11.12 -6.46 -28.81
C ALA A 81 11.58 -7.50 -27.78
N LYS A 82 12.66 -7.24 -27.02
CA LYS A 82 13.14 -8.18 -25.99
C LYS A 82 12.40 -7.95 -24.67
N ALA A 83 12.10 -9.06 -23.99
CA ALA A 83 11.64 -9.03 -22.60
C ALA A 83 12.72 -8.40 -21.69
N ALA A 84 12.30 -7.87 -20.55
CA ALA A 84 13.23 -7.32 -19.57
C ALA A 84 14.11 -8.45 -19.02
N ALA A 85 15.43 -8.19 -18.94
CA ALA A 85 16.42 -9.09 -18.39
C ALA A 85 17.26 -8.32 -17.35
N PRO A 86 18.03 -8.99 -16.47
CA PRO A 86 18.86 -8.28 -15.52
C PRO A 86 19.81 -7.28 -16.20
N HIS A 87 19.86 -6.06 -15.66
CA HIS A 87 20.77 -5.01 -16.10
C HIS A 87 20.63 -4.61 -17.58
N THR A 88 19.39 -4.50 -18.07
CA THR A 88 19.14 -4.03 -19.44
C THR A 88 18.45 -2.68 -19.49
N PHE A 89 18.75 -1.92 -20.54
CA PHE A 89 18.02 -0.74 -20.97
C PHE A 89 17.33 -1.00 -22.32
N ARG A 90 16.25 -0.28 -22.57
CA ARG A 90 15.69 -0.14 -23.91
C ARG A 90 15.20 1.27 -24.17
N ILE A 91 14.99 1.58 -25.45
CA ILE A 91 14.23 2.74 -25.89
C ILE A 91 12.82 2.29 -26.21
N SER A 92 11.85 2.86 -25.49
CA SER A 92 10.44 2.77 -25.83
C SER A 92 10.02 3.98 -26.65
N ARG A 93 8.99 3.83 -27.48
CA ARG A 93 8.45 4.89 -28.33
C ARG A 93 6.93 4.89 -28.27
N SER A 94 6.34 6.06 -28.09
CA SER A 94 4.94 6.36 -28.41
C SER A 94 4.94 7.42 -29.51
N SER A 95 3.85 7.53 -30.27
CA SER A 95 3.67 8.29 -31.52
C SER A 95 4.54 9.55 -31.73
N SER A 96 4.81 10.37 -30.70
CA SER A 96 5.65 11.58 -30.80
C SER A 96 6.92 11.60 -29.95
N MET A 97 7.12 10.66 -29.01
CA MET A 97 8.22 10.73 -28.04
C MET A 97 8.88 9.37 -27.78
N SER A 98 10.20 9.41 -27.60
CA SER A 98 10.99 8.27 -27.15
C SER A 98 11.40 8.48 -25.70
N TRP A 99 11.42 7.40 -24.92
CA TRP A 99 11.94 7.43 -23.55
C TRP A 99 12.77 6.19 -23.25
N ALA A 100 13.66 6.34 -22.27
CA ALA A 100 14.46 5.25 -21.76
C ALA A 100 13.72 4.46 -20.68
N GLU A 101 13.88 3.15 -20.72
CA GLU A 101 13.41 2.23 -19.70
C GLU A 101 14.54 1.32 -19.24
N TYR A 102 14.49 0.91 -17.97
CA TYR A 102 15.44 0.00 -17.34
C TYR A 102 14.73 -1.24 -16.81
N SER A 103 15.44 -2.35 -16.71
CA SER A 103 14.94 -3.54 -16.05
C SER A 103 14.92 -3.36 -14.53
N LEU A 104 13.76 -3.57 -13.91
CA LEU A 104 13.60 -3.65 -12.47
C LEU A 104 13.20 -5.08 -12.07
N THR A 105 13.82 -5.61 -11.02
CA THR A 105 13.46 -6.91 -10.47
C THR A 105 12.22 -6.81 -9.61
N TYR A 106 11.26 -7.70 -9.84
CA TYR A 106 10.08 -7.90 -9.03
C TYR A 106 10.22 -9.20 -8.25
N GLN A 107 10.10 -9.12 -6.93
CA GLN A 107 10.12 -10.29 -6.06
C GLN A 107 8.73 -10.92 -5.97
N HIS A 108 8.40 -11.82 -6.91
CA HIS A 108 7.09 -12.48 -6.99
C HIS A 108 7.21 -13.95 -7.39
N ASN A 109 7.08 -14.87 -6.41
CA ASN A 109 7.31 -16.32 -6.52
C ASN A 109 8.76 -16.66 -6.98
N ASN A 110 9.12 -16.28 -8.20
CA ASN A 110 10.46 -16.27 -8.77
C ASN A 110 10.94 -14.82 -9.03
N LYS A 111 12.23 -14.63 -9.31
CA LYS A 111 12.73 -13.32 -9.73
C LYS A 111 12.29 -13.05 -11.17
N THR A 112 11.34 -12.12 -11.33
CA THR A 112 10.90 -11.63 -12.64
C THR A 112 11.49 -10.24 -12.88
N TYR A 113 11.79 -9.91 -14.13
CA TYR A 113 12.25 -8.57 -14.52
C TYR A 113 11.16 -7.92 -15.34
N LEU A 114 10.83 -6.67 -15.03
CA LEU A 114 9.89 -5.86 -15.80
C LEU A 114 10.53 -4.53 -16.18
N TRP A 115 10.02 -3.93 -17.25
CA TRP A 115 10.48 -2.62 -17.71
C TRP A 115 9.92 -1.50 -16.84
N GLN A 116 10.79 -0.59 -16.40
CA GLN A 116 10.48 0.58 -15.58
C GLN A 116 11.00 1.83 -16.31
N PRO A 117 10.24 2.93 -16.43
CA PRO A 117 10.72 4.13 -17.09
C PRO A 117 11.80 4.78 -16.23
N VAL A 118 12.83 5.32 -16.87
CA VAL A 118 13.77 6.21 -16.18
C VAL A 118 13.01 7.45 -15.70
N PRO A 119 13.26 7.96 -14.48
CA PRO A 119 12.57 9.14 -13.94
C PRO A 119 12.65 10.37 -14.87
N ASP A 120 11.52 11.10 -14.99
CA ASP A 120 11.32 12.21 -15.93
C ASP A 120 12.47 13.25 -15.99
N TYR A 121 13.03 13.67 -14.86
CA TYR A 121 14.07 14.70 -14.81
C TYR A 121 15.41 14.33 -15.48
N ILE A 122 15.70 13.04 -15.66
CA ILE A 122 16.96 12.54 -16.24
C ILE A 122 16.73 11.66 -17.46
N ASN A 123 15.47 11.39 -17.83
CA ASN A 123 15.14 10.44 -18.87
C ASN A 123 15.62 10.92 -20.25
N HIS A 124 15.56 12.21 -20.55
CA HIS A 124 16.07 12.76 -21.81
C HIS A 124 17.57 12.48 -22.00
N PHE A 125 18.37 12.62 -20.94
CA PHE A 125 19.79 12.26 -20.95
C PHE A 125 19.97 10.77 -21.24
N PHE A 126 19.24 9.90 -20.55
CA PHE A 126 19.29 8.46 -20.80
C PHE A 126 18.87 8.12 -22.24
N THR A 127 17.77 8.68 -22.71
CA THR A 127 17.21 8.46 -24.04
C THR A 127 18.24 8.81 -25.11
N ARG A 128 18.87 9.98 -24.99
CA ARG A 128 19.88 10.43 -25.95
C ARG A 128 21.14 9.57 -25.94
N GLN A 129 21.69 9.26 -24.76
CA GLN A 129 22.89 8.41 -24.67
C GLN A 129 22.62 7.01 -25.23
N LEU A 130 21.42 6.46 -24.98
CA LEU A 130 21.02 5.17 -25.52
C LEU A 130 20.76 5.21 -27.03
N GLN A 131 20.16 6.28 -27.57
CA GLN A 131 19.90 6.41 -29.00
C GLN A 131 21.16 6.62 -29.82
N ASP A 132 21.98 7.60 -29.44
CA ASP A 132 23.04 8.12 -30.30
C ASP A 132 24.40 7.45 -30.08
N LYS A 133 24.63 6.89 -28.88
CA LYS A 133 25.99 6.55 -28.42
C LYS A 133 26.17 5.11 -27.96
N MET A 134 25.09 4.33 -27.81
CA MET A 134 25.17 2.94 -27.33
C MET A 134 24.71 1.94 -28.39
N SER A 135 25.58 0.98 -28.70
CA SER A 135 25.28 -0.19 -29.52
C SER A 135 24.40 -1.19 -28.77
N TYR A 136 23.63 -1.98 -29.52
CA TYR A 136 22.86 -3.07 -28.94
C TYR A 136 23.79 -4.16 -28.39
N GLU A 137 23.37 -4.78 -27.28
CA GLU A 137 23.99 -5.99 -26.69
C GLU A 137 25.47 -5.84 -26.34
N THR A 138 25.95 -4.61 -26.25
CA THR A 138 27.30 -4.27 -25.83
C THR A 138 27.25 -3.69 -24.43
N ALA A 139 28.18 -4.11 -23.56
CA ALA A 139 28.29 -3.58 -22.21
C ALA A 139 28.55 -2.07 -22.23
N LEU A 140 27.80 -1.32 -21.40
CA LEU A 140 27.91 0.12 -21.26
C LEU A 140 29.33 0.54 -20.85
N LEU A 141 29.92 -0.19 -19.90
CA LEU A 141 31.29 0.04 -19.45
C LEU A 141 32.16 -1.18 -19.75
N ASN A 142 33.32 -0.95 -20.37
CA ASN A 142 34.38 -1.96 -20.46
C ASN A 142 35.15 -2.07 -19.12
N SER A 143 36.08 -3.02 -19.02
CA SER A 143 36.83 -3.28 -17.78
C SER A 143 37.61 -2.07 -17.26
N LYS A 144 38.24 -1.29 -18.16
CA LYS A 144 39.00 -0.07 -17.78
C LYS A 144 38.05 1.02 -17.26
N GLU A 145 36.91 1.22 -17.92
CA GLU A 145 35.88 2.19 -17.52
C GLU A 145 35.23 1.79 -16.19
N LYS A 146 34.99 0.50 -15.93
CA LYS A 146 34.52 0.01 -14.62
C LYS A 146 35.53 0.27 -13.51
N ALA A 147 36.81 -0.01 -13.75
CA ALA A 147 37.88 0.27 -12.79
C ALA A 147 37.98 1.77 -12.47
N LEU A 148 37.80 2.63 -13.49
CA LEU A 148 37.74 4.07 -13.31
C LEU A 148 36.53 4.50 -12.47
N LEU A 149 35.31 4.03 -12.78
CA LEU A 149 34.12 4.33 -11.99
C LEU A 149 34.30 3.88 -10.53
N PHE A 150 34.77 2.66 -10.34
CA PHE A 150 35.02 2.10 -9.00
C PHE A 150 36.01 2.99 -8.22
N THR A 151 37.12 3.39 -8.83
CA THR A 151 38.11 4.28 -8.22
C THR A 151 37.51 5.63 -7.83
N ILE A 152 36.64 6.20 -8.68
CA ILE A 152 35.92 7.45 -8.39
C ILE A 152 34.98 7.27 -7.19
N LEU A 153 34.24 6.16 -7.14
CA LEU A 153 33.27 5.87 -6.07
C LEU A 153 33.96 5.64 -4.72
N GLN A 154 35.16 5.08 -4.68
CA GLN A 154 35.91 4.87 -3.43
C GLN A 154 36.56 6.15 -2.92
N LYS A 155 37.22 6.92 -3.79
CA LYS A 155 37.96 8.13 -3.39
C LYS A 155 37.05 9.29 -2.94
N PRO A 156 37.53 10.22 -2.08
CA PRO A 156 36.82 11.46 -1.81
C PRO A 156 36.49 12.23 -3.11
N TRP A 157 35.32 12.85 -3.14
CA TRP A 157 34.85 13.57 -4.32
C TRP A 157 35.32 15.02 -4.27
N LEU A 158 35.87 15.46 -5.40
CA LEU A 158 36.23 16.85 -5.62
C LEU A 158 34.95 17.67 -5.73
N ALA A 159 35.00 18.91 -5.25
CA ALA A 159 33.88 19.83 -5.31
C ALA A 159 34.33 21.16 -5.94
N PRO A 160 33.52 21.78 -6.81
CA PRO A 160 33.81 23.10 -7.35
C PRO A 160 33.78 24.15 -6.22
N ALA A 161 34.45 25.29 -6.44
CA ALA A 161 34.69 26.29 -5.41
C ALA A 161 33.42 26.72 -4.65
N PRO A 162 32.26 26.97 -5.29
CA PRO A 162 31.06 27.46 -4.58
C PRO A 162 30.44 26.48 -3.59
N ILE A 163 30.68 25.16 -3.76
CA ILE A 163 30.18 24.14 -2.84
C ILE A 163 31.29 23.43 -2.05
N LYS A 164 32.56 23.86 -2.20
CA LYS A 164 33.72 23.22 -1.56
C LYS A 164 33.57 23.19 -0.04
N LYS A 165 33.20 24.32 0.57
CA LYS A 165 32.98 24.48 2.03
C LYS A 165 31.55 24.17 2.50
N ARG A 166 30.63 23.83 1.59
CA ARG A 166 29.23 23.53 1.95
C ARG A 166 29.08 22.10 2.50
N THR A 167 28.11 21.93 3.39
CA THR A 167 27.73 20.63 3.96
C THR A 167 27.24 19.69 2.86
N LYS A 168 27.74 18.45 2.91
CA LYS A 168 27.41 17.37 1.97
C LYS A 168 26.85 16.19 2.77
N SER A 169 26.04 15.38 2.12
CA SER A 169 25.61 14.10 2.67
C SER A 169 26.78 13.12 2.70
N ARG A 170 26.83 12.27 3.72
CA ARG A 170 27.81 11.18 3.77
C ARG A 170 27.48 10.17 2.66
N LYS A 171 28.50 9.58 2.01
CA LYS A 171 28.30 8.61 0.91
C LYS A 171 27.25 7.53 1.19
N PRO A 172 27.20 6.87 2.37
CA PRO A 172 26.19 5.85 2.63
C PRO A 172 24.75 6.39 2.64
N GLN A 173 24.54 7.62 3.11
CA GLN A 173 23.23 8.27 3.09
C GLN A 173 22.85 8.70 1.67
N PHE A 174 23.81 9.26 0.92
CA PHE A 174 23.62 9.64 -0.47
C PHE A 174 23.31 8.44 -1.36
N TYR A 175 24.04 7.33 -1.23
CA TYR A 175 23.80 6.10 -1.99
C TYR A 175 22.42 5.50 -1.76
N ARG A 176 21.82 5.72 -0.58
CA ARG A 176 20.48 5.25 -0.21
C ARG A 176 19.39 6.30 -0.40
N TYR A 177 19.67 7.37 -1.15
CA TYR A 177 18.74 8.50 -1.26
C TYR A 177 17.35 8.08 -1.75
N PHE A 178 17.28 7.32 -2.85
CA PHE A 178 16.01 6.89 -3.43
C PHE A 178 15.28 5.87 -2.56
N SER A 179 15.99 4.89 -1.98
CA SER A 179 15.37 3.92 -1.08
C SER A 179 14.86 4.56 0.20
N ALA A 180 15.61 5.50 0.79
CA ALA A 180 15.17 6.28 1.94
C ALA A 180 13.97 7.18 1.58
N PHE A 181 13.95 7.76 0.38
CA PHE A 181 12.82 8.57 -0.07
C PHE A 181 11.55 7.73 -0.26
N ILE A 182 11.63 6.63 -1.01
CA ILE A 182 10.51 5.72 -1.27
C ILE A 182 9.97 5.10 0.03
N ALA A 183 10.85 4.76 0.98
CA ALA A 183 10.42 4.26 2.29
C ALA A 183 9.51 5.27 3.02
N LEU A 184 9.83 6.57 2.92
CA LEU A 184 9.12 7.65 3.58
C LEU A 184 7.96 8.23 2.76
N ASP A 185 7.89 7.96 1.45
CA ASP A 185 6.86 8.55 0.59
C ASP A 185 5.46 8.02 0.96
N PRO A 186 4.53 8.89 1.41
CA PRO A 186 3.18 8.47 1.82
C PRO A 186 2.29 8.10 0.63
N GLN A 187 2.61 8.55 -0.58
CA GLN A 187 1.87 8.27 -1.81
C GLN A 187 2.28 6.94 -2.46
N VAL A 188 3.34 6.29 -1.95
CA VAL A 188 3.77 4.98 -2.43
C VAL A 188 3.10 3.89 -1.62
N PHE A 189 2.43 2.98 -2.31
CA PHE A 189 1.77 1.84 -1.69
C PHE A 189 2.80 0.83 -1.17
N VAL A 190 2.43 0.07 -0.14
CA VAL A 190 3.38 -0.86 0.51
C VAL A 190 3.93 -1.91 -0.45
N ILE A 191 3.15 -2.37 -1.44
CA ILE A 191 3.60 -3.35 -2.44
C ILE A 191 4.71 -2.75 -3.32
N ALA A 192 4.56 -1.50 -3.76
CA ALA A 192 5.59 -0.80 -4.52
C ALA A 192 6.86 -0.56 -3.69
N LYS A 193 6.72 -0.22 -2.40
CA LYS A 193 7.87 -0.16 -1.47
C LYS A 193 8.56 -1.52 -1.38
N TYR A 194 7.80 -2.59 -1.15
CA TYR A 194 8.32 -3.95 -1.06
C TYR A 194 9.14 -4.33 -2.29
N ILE A 195 8.62 -4.06 -3.50
CA ILE A 195 9.33 -4.34 -4.75
C ILE A 195 10.64 -3.57 -4.85
N PHE A 196 10.64 -2.27 -4.50
CA PHE A 196 11.81 -1.42 -4.71
C PHE A 196 12.89 -1.55 -3.63
N ILE A 197 12.53 -1.54 -2.34
CA ILE A 197 13.51 -1.57 -1.23
C ILE A 197 13.66 -2.94 -0.56
N GLY A 198 12.78 -3.90 -0.84
CA GLY A 198 12.76 -5.23 -0.23
C GLY A 198 12.13 -5.28 1.17
N GLU A 199 11.73 -6.49 1.60
CA GLU A 199 11.02 -6.72 2.88
C GLU A 199 11.81 -6.24 4.10
N SER A 200 13.12 -6.46 4.13
CA SER A 200 13.98 -6.11 5.26
C SER A 200 14.04 -4.61 5.53
N ALA A 201 13.81 -3.79 4.51
CA ALA A 201 13.84 -2.33 4.59
C ALA A 201 12.45 -1.72 4.82
N LEU A 202 11.37 -2.51 4.79
CA LEU A 202 10.03 -2.04 5.11
C LEU A 202 9.92 -1.72 6.61
N HIS A 203 9.38 -0.54 6.90
CA HIS A 203 9.07 -0.12 8.26
C HIS A 203 7.97 -0.99 8.90
N HIS A 204 6.93 -1.33 8.13
CA HIS A 204 5.87 -2.26 8.50
C HIS A 204 5.97 -3.55 7.68
N LYS A 205 6.81 -4.50 8.13
CA LYS A 205 7.19 -5.70 7.37
C LYS A 205 6.01 -6.54 6.87
N ASN A 206 4.93 -6.64 7.65
CA ASN A 206 3.80 -7.52 7.32
C ASN A 206 2.70 -6.86 6.46
N ALA A 207 2.75 -5.54 6.26
CA ALA A 207 1.66 -4.81 5.61
C ALA A 207 1.43 -5.26 4.16
N HIS A 208 2.51 -5.56 3.43
CA HIS A 208 2.44 -6.07 2.05
C HIS A 208 1.74 -7.43 1.92
N ARG A 209 1.58 -8.18 3.01
CA ARG A 209 0.92 -9.49 3.01
C ARG A 209 -0.60 -9.39 3.00
N TYR A 210 -1.18 -8.20 3.11
CA TYR A 210 -2.63 -7.99 3.14
C TYR A 210 -3.20 -7.39 1.86
N GLN A 211 -2.33 -6.85 1.01
CA GLN A 211 -2.71 -6.10 -0.19
C GLN A 211 -2.14 -6.77 -1.43
N MET A 212 -2.71 -6.44 -2.58
CA MET A 212 -2.21 -6.75 -3.90
C MET A 212 -2.23 -5.50 -4.78
N ALA A 213 -1.32 -5.43 -5.73
CA ALA A 213 -1.30 -4.42 -6.78
C ALA A 213 -0.84 -5.07 -8.09
N ASN A 214 -1.34 -4.56 -9.22
CA ASN A 214 -0.84 -4.96 -10.54
C ASN A 214 0.51 -4.27 -10.84
N SER A 215 1.29 -4.84 -11.74
CA SER A 215 2.61 -4.32 -12.09
C SER A 215 2.59 -2.91 -12.66
N ASP A 216 1.52 -2.50 -13.34
CA ASP A 216 1.43 -1.19 -13.98
C ASP A 216 1.21 -0.06 -12.96
N HIS A 217 0.42 -0.30 -11.91
CA HIS A 217 0.31 0.59 -10.74
C HIS A 217 1.61 0.64 -9.95
N ILE A 218 2.30 -0.49 -9.78
CA ILE A 218 3.61 -0.51 -9.09
C ILE A 218 4.62 0.31 -9.87
N ARG A 219 4.66 0.12 -11.19
CA ARG A 219 5.52 0.86 -12.11
C ARG A 219 5.26 2.36 -12.05
N TYR A 220 3.99 2.77 -12.09
CA TYR A 220 3.57 4.14 -11.87
C TYR A 220 4.05 4.69 -10.52
N SER A 221 3.78 3.96 -9.43
CA SER A 221 4.09 4.42 -8.07
C SER A 221 5.58 4.63 -7.85
N ILE A 222 6.42 3.70 -8.34
CA ILE A 222 7.89 3.81 -8.27
C ILE A 222 8.38 5.00 -9.11
N PHE A 223 7.91 5.12 -10.36
CA PHE A 223 8.27 6.22 -11.25
C PHE A 223 7.97 7.57 -10.60
N MET A 224 6.75 7.77 -10.13
CA MET A 224 6.34 9.03 -9.51
C MET A 224 7.13 9.36 -8.25
N SER A 225 7.49 8.37 -7.44
CA SER A 225 8.31 8.61 -6.25
C SER A 225 9.74 9.02 -6.60
N GLN A 226 10.35 8.34 -7.57
CA GLN A 226 11.68 8.72 -8.05
C GLN A 226 11.67 10.12 -8.69
N SER A 227 10.64 10.45 -9.48
CA SER A 227 10.43 11.78 -10.05
C SER A 227 10.23 12.86 -8.99
N ARG A 228 9.43 12.62 -7.95
CA ARG A 228 9.30 13.52 -6.79
C ARG A 228 10.64 13.73 -6.06
N ALA A 229 11.43 12.67 -5.91
CA ALA A 229 12.76 12.78 -5.31
C ALA A 229 13.67 13.70 -6.15
N LEU A 230 13.72 13.51 -7.47
CA LEU A 230 14.51 14.36 -8.37
C LEU A 230 13.98 15.79 -8.46
N LYS A 231 12.67 16.01 -8.43
CA LYS A 231 12.05 17.35 -8.35
C LYS A 231 12.59 18.16 -7.18
N ARG A 232 12.78 17.53 -6.02
CA ARG A 232 13.36 18.20 -4.85
C ARG A 232 14.79 18.65 -5.09
N LEU A 233 15.58 17.86 -5.83
CA LEU A 233 16.96 18.21 -6.16
C LEU A 233 16.99 19.32 -7.22
N SER A 234 16.17 19.20 -8.26
CA SER A 234 16.02 20.18 -9.34
C SER A 234 15.62 21.56 -8.79
N LYS A 235 14.70 21.61 -7.82
CA LYS A 235 14.35 22.86 -7.14
C LYS A 235 15.56 23.54 -6.51
N ILE A 236 16.40 22.80 -5.78
CA ILE A 236 17.64 23.36 -5.20
C ILE A 236 18.61 23.83 -6.28
N LEU A 237 18.72 23.09 -7.39
CA LEU A 237 19.61 23.46 -8.50
C LEU A 237 19.22 24.82 -9.09
N ASN A 238 17.91 25.04 -9.28
CA ASN A 238 17.40 26.29 -9.82
C ASN A 238 17.50 27.41 -8.79
N ASP A 239 17.02 27.19 -7.56
CA ASP A 239 16.99 28.18 -6.48
C ASP A 239 18.39 28.68 -6.07
N GLN A 240 19.46 27.91 -6.35
CA GLN A 240 20.85 28.26 -6.04
C GLN A 240 21.72 28.51 -7.28
N ALA A 241 21.12 28.56 -8.48
CA ALA A 241 21.81 28.70 -9.76
C ALA A 241 22.95 27.67 -9.97
N TYR A 242 22.80 26.47 -9.40
CA TYR A 242 23.76 25.37 -9.55
C TYR A 242 23.58 24.56 -10.84
N ILE A 243 22.60 24.90 -11.67
CA ILE A 243 22.32 24.19 -12.93
C ILE A 243 23.55 24.15 -13.87
N LEU A 244 24.42 25.17 -13.82
CA LEU A 244 25.66 25.25 -14.60
C LEU A 244 26.65 24.12 -14.31
N TYR A 245 26.58 23.48 -13.14
CA TYR A 245 27.41 22.32 -12.80
C TYR A 245 26.89 21.00 -13.39
N PHE A 246 25.75 21.06 -14.05
CA PHE A 246 25.05 19.94 -14.69
C PHE A 246 25.06 20.08 -16.22
N ASP A 247 25.86 20.98 -16.76
CA ASP A 247 26.19 20.97 -18.19
C ASP A 247 26.96 19.70 -18.50
N VAL A 248 26.32 18.82 -19.28
CA VAL A 248 26.95 17.59 -19.76
C VAL A 248 27.96 18.03 -20.81
N SER A 249 29.26 17.77 -20.57
CA SER A 249 30.32 18.25 -21.47
C SER A 249 30.06 17.84 -22.92
N GLY A 250 29.93 18.83 -23.81
CA GLY A 250 29.66 18.62 -25.23
C GLY A 250 28.19 18.40 -25.61
N GLU A 251 27.25 18.53 -24.67
CA GLU A 251 25.80 18.47 -24.95
C GLU A 251 25.15 19.85 -24.86
N LYS A 252 24.16 20.12 -25.73
CA LYS A 252 23.41 21.39 -25.73
C LYS A 252 22.27 21.45 -24.70
N GLN A 253 22.00 20.35 -24.00
CA GLN A 253 20.85 20.21 -23.09
C GLN A 253 21.34 19.92 -21.67
N PRO A 254 20.70 20.49 -20.63
CA PRO A 254 21.11 20.29 -19.24
C PRO A 254 20.89 18.83 -18.80
N LEU A 255 21.68 18.30 -17.87
CA LEU A 255 21.49 16.93 -17.36
C LEU A 255 20.15 16.72 -16.62
N PHE A 256 19.60 17.79 -16.02
CA PHE A 256 18.33 17.78 -15.31
C PHE A 256 17.30 18.63 -16.03
N GLN A 257 16.30 17.98 -16.61
CA GLN A 257 15.20 18.63 -17.30
C GLN A 257 13.94 17.78 -17.14
N GLN A 258 12.87 18.37 -16.61
CA GLN A 258 11.59 17.67 -16.57
C GLN A 258 11.01 17.59 -17.98
N GLN A 259 10.59 16.39 -18.38
CA GLN A 259 9.84 16.17 -19.61
C GLN A 259 8.61 15.32 -19.32
N ASP A 260 7.48 15.68 -19.93
CA ASP A 260 6.30 14.83 -19.95
C ASP A 260 6.38 13.95 -21.20
N PHE A 261 6.43 12.63 -21.00
CA PHE A 261 6.54 11.65 -22.06
C PHE A 261 5.18 11.04 -22.46
N GLY A 262 4.08 11.44 -21.82
CA GLY A 262 2.72 11.02 -22.19
C GLY A 262 2.41 9.53 -21.99
N PHE A 263 3.22 8.78 -21.24
CA PHE A 263 3.00 7.34 -20.99
C PHE A 263 2.17 7.04 -19.73
N ILE A 264 1.78 8.07 -18.97
CA ILE A 264 0.91 7.92 -17.80
C ILE A 264 -0.53 7.94 -18.31
N SER A 265 -1.25 6.84 -18.12
CA SER A 265 -2.67 6.73 -18.44
C SER A 265 -3.49 6.47 -17.17
N LYS A 266 -4.81 6.37 -17.31
CA LYS A 266 -5.73 6.03 -16.22
C LYS A 266 -6.55 4.80 -16.61
N GLU A 267 -6.71 3.88 -15.68
CA GLU A 267 -7.61 2.72 -15.79
C GLU A 267 -8.40 2.62 -14.50
N ASN A 268 -9.73 2.52 -14.60
CA ASN A 268 -10.63 2.59 -13.43
C ASN A 268 -10.34 3.82 -12.55
N HIS A 269 -10.09 4.98 -13.17
CA HIS A 269 -9.73 6.24 -12.53
C HIS A 269 -8.40 6.23 -11.76
N GLN A 270 -7.68 5.10 -11.74
CA GLN A 270 -6.35 4.97 -11.12
C GLN A 270 -5.25 5.22 -12.16
N PRO A 271 -4.21 6.00 -11.84
CA PRO A 271 -3.10 6.20 -12.74
C PRO A 271 -2.23 4.93 -12.86
N ILE A 272 -1.78 4.64 -14.10
CA ILE A 272 -0.95 3.50 -14.46
C ILE A 272 0.14 3.90 -15.44
N ILE A 273 1.17 3.06 -15.55
CA ILE A 273 2.13 3.09 -16.66
C ILE A 273 2.16 1.69 -17.27
N LYS A 274 1.63 1.56 -18.49
CA LYS A 274 1.53 0.28 -19.19
C LYS A 274 2.86 -0.21 -19.72
N SER A 275 3.10 -1.52 -19.63
CA SER A 275 4.24 -2.18 -20.27
C SER A 275 3.97 -2.49 -21.73
N LEU A 276 4.89 -2.06 -22.61
CA LEU A 276 4.78 -2.26 -24.06
C LEU A 276 5.91 -3.16 -24.56
N ILE A 277 5.69 -3.93 -25.61
CA ILE A 277 6.72 -4.63 -26.37
C ILE A 277 6.56 -4.35 -27.86
N LYS A 278 7.66 -4.31 -28.61
CA LYS A 278 7.58 -4.22 -30.07
C LYS A 278 7.39 -5.61 -30.66
N GLU A 279 6.36 -5.76 -31.48
CA GLU A 279 6.07 -6.99 -32.22
C GLU A 279 5.99 -6.66 -33.71
N MET A 280 6.47 -7.57 -34.54
CA MET A 280 6.41 -7.42 -35.99
C MET A 280 5.09 -8.02 -36.49
N HIS A 281 4.25 -7.20 -37.10
CA HIS A 281 2.99 -7.63 -37.72
C HIS A 281 3.09 -7.38 -39.22
N GLY A 282 3.35 -8.45 -39.98
CA GLY A 282 3.76 -8.35 -41.39
C GLY A 282 5.08 -7.60 -41.52
N ASN A 283 5.09 -6.52 -42.32
CA ASN A 283 6.27 -5.65 -42.53
C ASN A 283 6.27 -4.39 -41.64
N ARG A 284 5.38 -4.28 -40.64
CA ARG A 284 5.29 -3.10 -39.76
C ARG A 284 5.53 -3.46 -38.30
N TRP A 285 6.29 -2.61 -37.62
CA TRP A 285 6.46 -2.69 -36.17
C TRP A 285 5.25 -2.08 -35.46
N GLN A 286 4.64 -2.84 -34.56
CA GLN A 286 3.55 -2.38 -33.71
C GLN A 286 3.95 -2.51 -32.23
N HIS A 287 3.37 -1.66 -31.39
CA HIS A 287 3.51 -1.77 -29.95
C HIS A 287 2.34 -2.57 -29.39
N LYS A 288 2.66 -3.63 -28.65
CA LYS A 288 1.70 -4.49 -27.97
C LYS A 288 1.80 -4.26 -26.47
N GLU A 289 0.65 -4.06 -25.83
CA GLU A 289 0.56 -4.01 -24.37
C GLU A 289 0.81 -5.41 -23.78
N LEU A 290 1.69 -5.49 -22.79
CA LEU A 290 1.91 -6.70 -22.01
C LEU A 290 0.93 -6.71 -20.84
N ALA A 291 0.22 -7.83 -20.66
CA ALA A 291 -0.70 -8.00 -19.55
C ALA A 291 0.04 -7.80 -18.20
N PRO A 292 -0.51 -6.99 -17.29
CA PRO A 292 0.13 -6.75 -16.01
C PRO A 292 0.07 -8.00 -15.13
N ILE A 293 1.10 -8.20 -14.31
CA ILE A 293 1.11 -9.28 -13.31
C ILE A 293 0.61 -8.76 -11.96
N THR A 294 -0.19 -9.56 -11.25
CA THR A 294 -0.68 -9.22 -9.92
C THR A 294 0.27 -9.70 -8.84
N ILE A 295 0.65 -8.79 -7.94
CA ILE A 295 1.65 -9.03 -6.90
C ILE A 295 1.03 -8.76 -5.53
N GLY A 296 1.21 -9.70 -4.60
CA GLY A 296 0.76 -9.58 -3.21
C GLY A 296 -0.22 -10.68 -2.82
N SER A 297 -1.07 -10.37 -1.86
CA SER A 297 -2.03 -11.29 -1.26
C SER A 297 -3.16 -11.68 -2.20
N LYS A 298 -3.39 -12.98 -2.41
CA LYS A 298 -4.57 -13.52 -3.12
C LYS A 298 -5.82 -13.74 -2.23
N ARG A 299 -5.76 -13.31 -0.97
CA ARG A 299 -6.77 -13.62 0.05
C ARG A 299 -7.94 -12.63 0.13
N SER A 300 -7.84 -11.47 -0.49
CA SER A 300 -8.98 -10.54 -0.55
C SER A 300 -10.11 -11.14 -1.38
N LEU A 301 -11.33 -10.90 -0.97
CA LEU A 301 -12.53 -11.41 -1.63
C LEU A 301 -13.04 -10.41 -2.67
N PRO A 302 -13.65 -10.89 -3.77
CA PRO A 302 -14.44 -10.04 -4.66
C PRO A 302 -15.56 -9.33 -3.90
N ILE A 303 -15.79 -8.05 -4.20
CA ILE A 303 -16.85 -7.26 -3.55
C ILE A 303 -18.24 -7.87 -3.78
N ASN A 304 -18.48 -8.41 -4.98
CA ASN A 304 -19.75 -9.06 -5.31
C ASN A 304 -20.02 -10.31 -4.46
N ASP A 305 -19.01 -11.13 -4.17
CA ASP A 305 -19.16 -12.30 -3.30
C ASP A 305 -19.59 -11.87 -1.89
N ILE A 306 -19.01 -10.78 -1.37
CA ILE A 306 -19.37 -10.20 -0.06
C ILE A 306 -20.82 -9.70 -0.07
N ARG A 307 -21.23 -9.00 -1.13
CA ARG A 307 -22.61 -8.52 -1.28
C ARG A 307 -23.60 -9.67 -1.30
N LEU A 308 -23.30 -10.75 -2.03
CA LEU A 308 -24.14 -11.95 -2.07
C LEU A 308 -24.26 -12.62 -0.70
N PHE A 309 -23.14 -12.73 0.03
CA PHE A 309 -23.10 -13.28 1.38
C PHE A 309 -24.01 -12.51 2.34
N PHE A 310 -23.85 -11.18 2.41
CA PHE A 310 -24.69 -10.37 3.30
C PHE A 310 -26.15 -10.35 2.84
N LYS A 311 -26.42 -10.37 1.54
CA LYS A 311 -27.79 -10.45 1.01
C LYS A 311 -28.48 -11.73 1.48
N SER A 312 -27.78 -12.88 1.43
CA SER A 312 -28.33 -14.16 1.89
C SER A 312 -28.72 -14.12 3.36
N ILE A 313 -27.85 -13.57 4.21
CA ILE A 313 -28.13 -13.46 5.65
C ILE A 313 -29.29 -12.48 5.90
N GLY A 314 -29.27 -11.34 5.22
CA GLY A 314 -30.32 -10.33 5.35
C GLY A 314 -31.69 -10.84 4.94
N SER A 315 -31.79 -11.60 3.84
CA SER A 315 -33.06 -12.20 3.42
C SER A 315 -33.62 -13.18 4.47
N ASP A 316 -32.79 -14.01 5.09
CA ASP A 316 -33.24 -14.91 6.15
C ASP A 316 -33.69 -14.14 7.40
N ILE A 317 -32.96 -13.09 7.76
CA ILE A 317 -33.34 -12.20 8.87
C ILE A 317 -34.67 -11.52 8.59
N ASP A 318 -34.85 -10.94 7.40
CA ASP A 318 -36.10 -10.27 7.02
C ASP A 318 -37.28 -11.25 7.02
N ASN A 319 -37.08 -12.47 6.48
CA ASN A 319 -38.10 -13.53 6.49
C ASN A 319 -38.49 -13.97 7.91
N MET A 320 -37.51 -14.11 8.81
CA MET A 320 -37.79 -14.45 10.22
C MET A 320 -38.45 -13.30 10.96
N ALA A 321 -38.02 -12.08 10.68
CA ALA A 321 -38.52 -10.88 11.30
C ALA A 321 -40.01 -10.73 10.98
N GLN A 322 -40.42 -10.83 9.71
CA GLN A 322 -41.80 -10.59 9.25
C GLN A 322 -42.87 -11.58 9.78
N GLN A 323 -42.51 -12.59 10.56
CA GLN A 323 -43.46 -13.56 11.09
C GLN A 323 -44.33 -12.95 12.20
N PRO A 324 -45.67 -12.99 12.09
CA PRO A 324 -46.54 -12.57 13.18
C PRO A 324 -46.36 -13.51 14.38
N ASN A 325 -46.22 -12.96 15.59
CA ASN A 325 -46.06 -13.70 16.85
C ASN A 325 -44.82 -14.62 16.92
N ILE A 326 -43.62 -14.04 16.94
CA ILE A 326 -42.35 -14.76 17.14
C ILE A 326 -42.34 -15.54 18.46
N THR A 327 -42.19 -16.87 18.37
CA THR A 327 -41.93 -17.75 19.52
C THR A 327 -40.53 -17.53 20.09
N THR A 328 -40.28 -17.97 21.33
CA THR A 328 -38.95 -17.92 21.95
C THR A 328 -37.88 -18.63 21.11
N LYS A 329 -38.21 -19.76 20.48
CA LYS A 329 -37.30 -20.51 19.59
C LYS A 329 -36.94 -19.71 18.34
N GLN A 330 -37.94 -19.08 17.69
CA GLN A 330 -37.71 -18.18 16.56
C GLN A 330 -36.90 -16.95 16.97
N LEU A 331 -37.15 -16.40 18.16
CA LEU A 331 -36.38 -15.26 18.69
C LEU A 331 -34.91 -15.64 18.92
N LYS A 332 -34.63 -16.82 19.47
CA LYS A 332 -33.25 -17.35 19.60
C LYS A 332 -32.58 -17.50 18.23
N ALA A 333 -33.29 -18.02 17.24
CA ALA A 333 -32.76 -18.19 15.89
C ALA A 333 -32.45 -16.83 15.23
N LEU A 334 -33.39 -15.87 15.31
CA LEU A 334 -33.19 -14.50 14.84
C LEU A 334 -32.00 -13.81 15.52
N TYR A 335 -31.91 -13.92 16.85
CA TYR A 335 -30.78 -13.41 17.63
C TYR A 335 -29.44 -14.04 17.20
N THR A 336 -29.45 -15.34 16.91
CA THR A 336 -28.25 -16.05 16.43
C THR A 336 -27.81 -15.51 15.06
N LEU A 337 -28.74 -15.33 14.11
CA LEU A 337 -28.44 -14.71 12.81
C LEU A 337 -27.89 -13.29 12.96
N LEU A 338 -28.53 -12.47 13.80
CA LEU A 338 -28.08 -11.10 14.08
C LEU A 338 -26.68 -11.08 14.72
N THR A 339 -26.39 -12.00 15.64
CA THR A 339 -25.06 -12.16 16.27
C THR A 339 -23.98 -12.40 15.21
N TYR A 340 -24.22 -13.32 14.27
CA TYR A 340 -23.26 -13.59 13.21
C TYR A 340 -23.16 -12.47 12.18
N GLN A 341 -24.28 -11.82 11.82
CA GLN A 341 -24.30 -10.67 10.92
C GLN A 341 -23.44 -9.54 11.48
N VAL A 342 -23.72 -9.08 12.71
CA VAL A 342 -22.98 -7.97 13.32
C VAL A 342 -21.50 -8.31 13.53
N ALA A 343 -21.17 -9.57 13.82
CA ALA A 343 -19.78 -10.01 13.90
C ALA A 343 -19.07 -9.99 12.54
N ALA A 344 -19.74 -10.40 11.45
CA ALA A 344 -19.19 -10.29 10.09
C ALA A 344 -18.99 -8.83 9.68
N GLU A 345 -19.99 -7.98 9.94
CA GLU A 345 -19.92 -6.53 9.70
C GLU A 345 -18.78 -5.89 10.49
N PHE A 346 -18.63 -6.25 11.77
CA PHE A 346 -17.51 -5.78 12.59
C PHE A 346 -16.16 -6.15 11.97
N LEU A 347 -15.97 -7.37 11.46
CA LEU A 347 -14.73 -7.77 10.81
C LEU A 347 -14.43 -6.98 9.53
N ILE A 348 -15.42 -6.87 8.63
CA ILE A 348 -15.23 -6.26 7.32
C ILE A 348 -15.23 -4.73 7.34
N LEU A 349 -15.87 -4.10 8.34
CA LEU A 349 -15.96 -2.64 8.47
C LEU A 349 -14.87 -2.04 9.37
N THR A 350 -14.19 -2.84 10.20
CA THR A 350 -13.13 -2.33 11.09
C THR A 350 -11.74 -2.90 10.78
N GLY A 351 -11.66 -3.94 9.96
CA GLY A 351 -10.43 -4.68 9.73
C GLY A 351 -9.92 -5.38 10.99
N CYS A 352 -10.79 -5.67 11.97
CA CYS A 352 -10.41 -6.40 13.17
C CYS A 352 -9.79 -7.76 12.81
N ARG A 353 -8.82 -8.21 13.62
CA ARG A 353 -8.20 -9.53 13.43
C ARG A 353 -9.14 -10.57 14.04
N PRO A 354 -9.67 -11.54 13.26
CA PRO A 354 -10.47 -12.62 13.82
C PRO A 354 -9.54 -13.58 14.58
N THR A 355 -9.26 -13.27 15.85
CA THR A 355 -8.52 -14.14 16.79
C THR A 355 -9.49 -14.82 17.76
N HIS A 356 -9.01 -15.36 18.89
CA HIS A 356 -9.82 -16.16 19.82
C HIS A 356 -11.04 -15.41 20.40
N SER A 357 -10.97 -14.09 20.60
CA SER A 357 -12.15 -13.26 20.85
C SER A 357 -12.45 -12.38 19.63
N ILE A 358 -13.36 -12.84 18.77
CA ILE A 358 -13.96 -12.02 17.71
C ILE A 358 -15.05 -11.20 18.39
N SER A 359 -14.70 -10.29 19.30
CA SER A 359 -15.73 -9.53 20.02
C SER A 359 -15.20 -8.25 20.64
N VAL A 360 -16.12 -7.38 21.01
CA VAL A 360 -15.87 -6.23 21.88
C VAL A 360 -15.93 -6.72 23.33
N GLU A 361 -14.88 -6.48 24.11
CA GLU A 361 -14.91 -6.71 25.55
C GLU A 361 -15.66 -5.55 26.21
N LEU A 362 -16.83 -5.83 26.79
CA LEU A 362 -17.71 -4.82 27.40
C LEU A 362 -17.04 -4.06 28.55
N ASN A 363 -16.18 -4.75 29.29
CA ASN A 363 -15.44 -4.17 30.42
C ASN A 363 -14.23 -3.32 29.98
N ARG A 364 -14.02 -3.12 28.67
CA ARG A 364 -12.93 -2.33 28.11
C ARG A 364 -13.50 -1.13 27.36
N CYS A 365 -12.75 -0.01 27.34
CA CYS A 365 -13.17 1.26 26.75
C CYS A 365 -13.91 1.12 25.41
N PHE A 366 -15.24 1.13 25.49
CA PHE A 366 -16.19 1.01 24.40
C PHE A 366 -17.26 2.08 24.60
N ASN A 367 -17.47 2.90 23.58
CA ASN A 367 -18.41 4.03 23.65
C ASN A 367 -19.25 4.16 22.38
N LEU A 368 -19.46 3.04 21.66
CA LEU A 368 -20.19 2.95 20.37
C LEU A 368 -19.58 3.75 19.20
N SER A 369 -18.66 4.68 19.45
CA SER A 369 -17.88 5.39 18.42
C SER A 369 -16.52 4.75 18.19
N SER A 370 -16.01 4.06 19.19
CA SER A 370 -14.73 3.38 19.15
C SER A 370 -14.66 2.22 20.15
N VAL A 371 -13.79 1.27 19.88
CA VAL A 371 -13.48 0.16 20.79
C VAL A 371 -11.98 -0.03 20.94
N LEU A 372 -11.52 -0.29 22.16
CA LEU A 372 -10.16 -0.72 22.45
C LEU A 372 -10.04 -2.24 22.38
N ILE A 373 -9.24 -2.75 21.44
CA ILE A 373 -8.96 -4.19 21.31
C ILE A 373 -7.49 -4.49 21.62
N SER A 374 -7.21 -5.72 22.07
CA SER A 374 -5.84 -6.22 22.22
C SER A 374 -5.51 -7.18 21.07
N ASP A 375 -4.53 -6.85 20.25
CA ASP A 375 -3.99 -7.72 19.20
C ASP A 375 -2.53 -8.03 19.52
N LYS A 376 -2.21 -9.32 19.71
CA LYS A 376 -0.87 -9.80 20.12
C LYS A 376 -0.30 -9.07 21.35
N GLY A 377 -1.14 -8.82 22.36
CA GLY A 377 -0.75 -8.14 23.59
C GLY A 377 -0.58 -6.63 23.46
N LYS A 378 -0.96 -6.03 22.32
CA LYS A 378 -0.93 -4.58 22.10
C LYS A 378 -2.34 -4.02 21.95
N PHE A 379 -2.64 -2.98 22.72
CA PHE A 379 -3.90 -2.27 22.60
C PHE A 379 -3.92 -1.36 21.38
N ARG A 380 -5.06 -1.34 20.68
CA ARG A 380 -5.35 -0.38 19.62
C ARG A 380 -6.82 -0.01 19.60
N THR A 381 -7.08 1.23 19.21
CA THR A 381 -8.45 1.72 19.00
C THR A 381 -8.91 1.36 17.59
N LEU A 382 -10.09 0.77 17.48
CA LEU A 382 -10.86 0.68 16.24
C LEU A 382 -11.92 1.77 16.24
N PHE A 383 -12.12 2.40 15.09
CA PHE A 383 -13.22 3.31 14.87
C PHE A 383 -14.44 2.55 14.34
N ILE A 384 -15.61 2.91 14.84
CA ILE A 384 -16.89 2.32 14.43
C ILE A 384 -17.59 3.33 13.53
N CYS A 385 -17.96 2.91 12.32
CA CYS A 385 -18.74 3.75 11.41
C CYS A 385 -20.21 3.82 11.85
N GLU A 386 -20.92 4.83 11.35
CA GLU A 386 -22.33 5.06 11.69
C GLU A 386 -23.21 3.81 11.50
N HIS A 387 -23.11 3.17 10.35
CA HIS A 387 -23.88 1.95 10.06
C HIS A 387 -23.65 0.85 11.08
N LEU A 388 -22.39 0.57 11.42
CA LEU A 388 -22.07 -0.46 12.39
C LEU A 388 -22.55 -0.07 13.79
N ARG A 389 -22.47 1.22 14.14
CA ARG A 389 -23.01 1.73 15.41
C ARG A 389 -24.51 1.44 15.52
N GLU A 390 -25.29 1.78 14.49
CA GLU A 390 -26.73 1.52 14.44
C GLU A 390 -27.04 0.01 14.57
N ARG A 391 -26.28 -0.83 13.86
CA ARG A 391 -26.41 -2.29 13.90
C ARG A 391 -26.12 -2.87 15.28
N ILE A 392 -25.08 -2.38 15.96
CA ILE A 392 -24.74 -2.80 17.31
C ILE A 392 -25.83 -2.41 18.31
N THR A 393 -26.35 -1.17 18.22
CA THR A 393 -27.45 -0.73 19.08
C THR A 393 -28.68 -1.60 18.91
N HIS A 394 -29.09 -1.86 17.67
CA HIS A 394 -30.25 -2.73 17.39
C HIS A 394 -30.02 -4.16 17.91
N TYR A 395 -28.82 -4.72 17.70
CA TYR A 395 -28.44 -6.02 18.24
C TYR A 395 -28.58 -6.08 19.77
N GLN A 396 -28.06 -5.07 20.49
CA GLN A 396 -28.11 -5.01 21.94
C GLN A 396 -29.56 -4.92 22.48
N THR A 397 -30.45 -4.24 21.75
CA THR A 397 -31.88 -4.22 22.08
C THR A 397 -32.49 -5.62 22.01
N ILE A 398 -32.28 -6.35 20.91
CA ILE A 398 -32.81 -7.72 20.75
C ILE A 398 -32.20 -8.67 21.77
N GLN A 399 -30.89 -8.53 22.02
CA GLN A 399 -30.17 -9.26 23.06
C GLN A 399 -30.84 -9.07 24.42
N HIS A 400 -31.11 -7.81 24.82
CA HIS A 400 -31.75 -7.52 26.10
C HIS A 400 -33.15 -8.13 26.22
N ILE A 401 -33.98 -8.02 25.17
CA ILE A 401 -35.32 -8.62 25.14
C ILE A 401 -35.24 -10.14 25.33
N LEU A 402 -34.33 -10.80 24.60
CA LEU A 402 -34.19 -12.26 24.67
C LEU A 402 -33.67 -12.71 26.05
N LEU A 403 -32.65 -12.05 26.59
CA LEU A 403 -32.10 -12.37 27.92
C LEU A 403 -33.17 -12.25 29.00
N ASN A 404 -33.98 -11.17 28.98
CA ASN A 404 -35.07 -10.98 29.93
C ASN A 404 -36.13 -12.07 29.79
N ARG A 405 -36.54 -12.42 28.56
CA ARG A 405 -37.52 -13.51 28.32
C ARG A 405 -37.03 -14.88 28.77
N LEU A 406 -35.72 -15.12 28.72
CA LEU A 406 -35.11 -16.39 29.12
C LEU A 406 -34.66 -16.43 30.59
N GLY A 407 -34.75 -15.31 31.31
CA GLY A 407 -34.26 -15.21 32.69
C GLY A 407 -32.73 -15.37 32.81
N ILE A 408 -31.96 -15.07 31.76
CA ILE A 408 -30.50 -15.21 31.77
C ILE A 408 -29.88 -13.98 32.42
N THR A 409 -29.25 -14.16 33.58
CA THR A 409 -28.61 -13.08 34.35
C THR A 409 -27.10 -13.01 34.18
N THR A 410 -26.47 -14.09 33.73
CA THR A 410 -25.01 -14.18 33.56
C THR A 410 -24.67 -14.36 32.09
N THR A 411 -23.81 -13.49 31.57
CA THR A 411 -23.38 -13.51 30.15
C THR A 411 -21.85 -13.35 30.04
N PRO A 412 -21.23 -13.77 28.92
CA PRO A 412 -19.82 -13.54 28.66
C PRO A 412 -19.47 -12.04 28.64
N SER A 413 -18.21 -11.70 28.92
CA SER A 413 -17.70 -10.31 28.78
C SER A 413 -17.63 -9.83 27.33
N ALA A 414 -17.74 -10.76 26.38
CA ALA A 414 -17.78 -10.52 24.96
C ALA A 414 -19.18 -10.05 24.52
N LEU A 415 -19.25 -8.97 23.74
CA LEU A 415 -20.51 -8.42 23.23
C LEU A 415 -21.28 -9.38 22.30
N TRP A 416 -20.58 -10.08 21.39
CA TRP A 416 -21.19 -11.12 20.53
C TRP A 416 -21.11 -12.50 21.19
N PHE A 417 -22.25 -13.08 21.54
CA PHE A 417 -22.37 -14.44 22.06
C PHE A 417 -23.64 -15.12 21.56
N ILE A 418 -23.61 -16.44 21.43
CA ILE A 418 -24.77 -17.26 21.06
C ILE A 418 -25.43 -17.82 22.33
N ILE A 419 -26.74 -18.09 22.26
CA ILE A 419 -27.50 -18.76 23.32
C ILE A 419 -27.93 -20.11 22.77
N ASP A 420 -27.51 -21.19 23.43
CA ASP A 420 -27.85 -22.54 23.00
C ASP A 420 -29.28 -22.97 23.43
N GLU A 421 -29.62 -24.22 23.14
CA GLU A 421 -30.92 -24.78 23.51
C GLU A 421 -31.11 -24.87 25.03
N ASN A 422 -30.02 -24.99 25.79
CA ASN A 422 -29.99 -25.04 27.26
C ASN A 422 -29.92 -23.65 27.92
N ASN A 423 -30.15 -22.57 27.16
CA ASN A 423 -30.04 -21.18 27.61
C ASN A 423 -28.63 -20.78 28.10
N GLN A 424 -27.59 -21.50 27.67
CA GLN A 424 -26.21 -21.17 27.99
C GLN A 424 -25.65 -20.16 26.98
N ALA A 425 -25.13 -19.06 27.50
CA ALA A 425 -24.53 -18.00 26.69
C ALA A 425 -23.04 -18.29 26.45
N THR A 426 -22.66 -18.53 25.19
CA THR A 426 -21.28 -18.84 24.80
C THR A 426 -20.74 -17.80 23.84
N ALA A 427 -19.55 -17.25 24.14
CA ALA A 427 -18.90 -16.25 23.31
C ALA A 427 -18.64 -16.76 21.88
N LEU A 428 -18.86 -15.88 20.89
CA LEU A 428 -18.57 -16.20 19.51
C LEU A 428 -17.05 -16.37 19.29
N ASN A 429 -16.67 -17.45 18.61
CA ASN A 429 -15.27 -17.74 18.29
C ASN A 429 -15.07 -17.91 16.78
N ALA A 430 -13.80 -17.96 16.35
CA ALA A 430 -13.43 -18.06 14.94
C ALA A 430 -13.92 -19.34 14.25
N LYS A 431 -14.04 -20.46 14.96
CA LYS A 431 -14.53 -21.72 14.39
C LYS A 431 -16.01 -21.60 14.02
N LEU A 432 -16.83 -21.14 14.97
CA LEU A 432 -18.25 -20.89 14.77
C LEU A 432 -18.47 -19.88 13.64
N MET A 433 -17.69 -18.80 13.65
CA MET A 433 -17.76 -17.78 12.60
C MET A 433 -17.46 -18.35 11.21
N ASN A 434 -16.42 -19.20 11.08
CA ASN A 434 -16.08 -19.80 9.80
C ASN A 434 -17.15 -20.78 9.31
N GLN A 435 -17.72 -21.59 10.20
CA GLN A 435 -18.82 -22.50 9.87
C GLN A 435 -20.03 -21.74 9.34
N PHE A 436 -20.43 -20.67 10.05
CA PHE A 436 -21.53 -19.81 9.63
C PHE A 436 -21.25 -19.15 8.27
N ILE A 437 -20.05 -18.60 8.07
CA ILE A 437 -19.69 -17.98 6.79
C ILE A 437 -19.81 -18.98 5.65
N GLN A 438 -19.28 -20.20 5.82
CA GLN A 438 -19.33 -21.24 4.79
C GLN A 438 -20.75 -21.68 4.45
N GLN A 439 -21.62 -21.78 5.47
CA GLN A 439 -23.04 -22.10 5.28
C GLN A 439 -23.75 -21.05 4.42
N TYR A 440 -23.57 -19.77 4.76
CA TYR A 440 -24.24 -18.63 4.12
C TYR A 440 -23.54 -18.09 2.87
N TRP A 441 -22.35 -18.60 2.55
CA TRP A 441 -21.65 -18.21 1.35
C TRP A 441 -22.45 -18.63 0.11
N SER A 442 -22.53 -17.78 -0.91
CA SER A 442 -23.33 -18.11 -2.10
C SER A 442 -22.65 -19.19 -2.94
N ASN A 443 -23.43 -20.14 -3.48
CA ASN A 443 -22.92 -21.07 -4.50
C ASN A 443 -22.59 -20.35 -5.83
N ASN A 444 -23.12 -19.14 -6.04
CA ASN A 444 -22.85 -18.30 -7.20
C ASN A 444 -21.63 -17.38 -7.00
N ALA A 445 -20.96 -17.46 -5.85
CA ALA A 445 -19.76 -16.68 -5.57
C ALA A 445 -18.57 -17.20 -6.40
N ILE A 446 -17.67 -16.30 -6.78
CA ILE A 446 -16.43 -16.66 -7.49
C ILE A 446 -15.51 -17.45 -6.55
N THR A 447 -15.45 -17.04 -5.28
CA THR A 447 -14.66 -17.73 -4.25
C THR A 447 -15.39 -18.98 -3.77
N PRO A 448 -14.77 -20.19 -3.84
CA PRO A 448 -15.39 -21.42 -3.37
C PRO A 448 -15.67 -21.43 -1.86
N LYS A 449 -16.74 -22.11 -1.45
CA LYS A 449 -17.10 -22.32 -0.03
C LYS A 449 -15.98 -22.98 0.80
N SER A 450 -15.21 -23.89 0.19
CA SER A 450 -14.09 -24.57 0.87
C SER A 450 -12.94 -23.63 1.20
N GLU A 451 -12.84 -22.48 0.54
CA GLU A 451 -11.73 -21.53 0.68
C GLU A 451 -12.06 -20.31 1.55
N ILE A 452 -13.33 -20.13 1.91
CA ILE A 452 -13.75 -18.97 2.70
C ILE A 452 -13.52 -19.19 4.19
N VAL A 453 -12.90 -18.17 4.82
CA VAL A 453 -12.69 -18.06 6.27
C VAL A 453 -12.79 -16.59 6.69
N SER A 454 -13.15 -16.34 7.93
CA SER A 454 -13.28 -15.01 8.55
C SER A 454 -12.04 -14.11 8.36
N TYR A 455 -10.84 -14.71 8.37
CA TYR A 455 -9.59 -13.96 8.17
C TYR A 455 -9.52 -13.25 6.81
N ARG A 456 -10.22 -13.73 5.79
CA ARG A 456 -10.27 -13.08 4.47
C ARG A 456 -10.99 -11.73 4.52
N PHE A 457 -11.96 -11.49 5.41
CA PHE A 457 -12.59 -10.18 5.56
C PHE A 457 -11.58 -9.09 5.90
N ARG A 458 -10.60 -9.39 6.77
CA ARG A 458 -9.52 -8.47 7.10
C ARG A 458 -8.63 -8.15 5.90
N HIS A 459 -8.35 -9.13 5.03
CA HIS A 459 -7.62 -8.90 3.78
C HIS A 459 -8.43 -8.04 2.82
N THR A 460 -9.74 -8.31 2.68
CA THR A 460 -10.62 -7.48 1.85
C THR A 460 -10.66 -6.05 2.36
N PHE A 461 -10.83 -5.81 3.66
CA PHE A 461 -10.77 -4.46 4.24
C PHE A 461 -9.48 -3.73 3.88
N ALA A 462 -8.32 -4.39 4.03
CA ALA A 462 -7.03 -3.80 3.70
C ALA A 462 -6.88 -3.48 2.20
N GLN A 463 -7.42 -4.34 1.34
CA GLN A 463 -7.43 -4.14 -0.10
C GLN A 463 -8.39 -3.02 -0.53
N THR A 464 -9.58 -2.96 0.06
CA THR A 464 -10.54 -1.88 -0.18
C THR A 464 -9.95 -0.54 0.24
N ALA A 465 -9.30 -0.48 1.41
CA ALA A 465 -8.58 0.71 1.88
C ALA A 465 -7.46 1.14 0.93
N HIS A 466 -6.75 0.18 0.32
CA HIS A 466 -5.71 0.45 -0.67
C HIS A 466 -6.27 1.01 -1.98
N ASN A 467 -7.37 0.45 -2.47
CA ASN A 467 -7.96 0.80 -3.75
C ASN A 467 -8.84 2.07 -3.69
N HIS A 468 -9.14 2.55 -2.49
CA HIS A 468 -10.03 3.67 -2.26
C HIS A 468 -9.48 4.99 -2.82
N GLN A 469 -10.33 5.76 -3.50
CA GLN A 469 -9.93 7.01 -4.17
C GLN A 469 -10.31 8.26 -3.38
N GLU A 470 -11.46 8.26 -2.69
CA GLU A 470 -11.99 9.49 -2.10
C GLU A 470 -12.60 9.25 -0.70
N PRO A 471 -11.79 9.28 0.37
CA PRO A 471 -10.39 9.70 0.40
C PRO A 471 -9.43 8.62 -0.09
N GLN A 472 -8.36 9.03 -0.77
CA GLN A 472 -7.20 8.18 -0.98
C GLN A 472 -6.44 8.08 0.34
N LEU A 473 -6.28 6.85 0.85
CA LEU A 473 -5.55 6.61 2.08
C LEU A 473 -4.06 6.41 1.81
N THR A 474 -3.24 7.05 2.63
CA THR A 474 -1.80 6.80 2.67
C THR A 474 -1.49 5.43 3.26
N SER A 475 -0.31 4.88 2.96
CA SER A 475 0.15 3.61 3.56
C SER A 475 0.11 3.64 5.10
N GLN A 476 0.47 4.76 5.71
CA GLN A 476 0.41 4.96 7.16
C GLN A 476 -1.02 4.88 7.71
N GLN A 477 -1.98 5.51 7.04
CA GLN A 477 -3.38 5.48 7.43
C GLN A 477 -3.95 4.06 7.38
N ILE A 478 -3.60 3.29 6.35
CA ILE A 478 -4.02 1.89 6.25
C ILE A 478 -3.34 1.04 7.34
N ASP A 479 -2.03 1.21 7.56
CA ASP A 479 -1.31 0.50 8.62
C ASP A 479 -1.87 0.79 10.01
N LYS A 480 -2.36 2.01 10.23
CA LYS A 480 -3.06 2.39 11.45
C LYS A 480 -4.40 1.66 11.61
N LEU A 481 -5.25 1.67 10.58
CA LEU A 481 -6.51 0.93 10.58
C LEU A 481 -6.29 -0.58 10.77
N MET A 482 -5.18 -1.11 10.27
CA MET A 482 -4.81 -2.51 10.40
C MET A 482 -4.07 -2.84 11.70
N GLY A 483 -3.64 -1.86 12.50
CA GLY A 483 -2.89 -2.12 13.73
C GLY A 483 -1.46 -2.60 13.48
N HIS A 484 -0.86 -2.22 12.35
CA HIS A 484 0.53 -2.52 12.00
C HIS A 484 1.52 -1.46 12.48
N SER A 485 1.05 -0.38 13.10
CA SER A 485 1.93 0.71 13.54
C SER A 485 2.95 0.23 14.59
N ASN A 486 4.08 0.92 14.66
CA ASN A 486 5.12 0.65 15.64
C ASN A 486 4.96 1.50 16.91
N LEU A 487 5.71 1.16 17.97
CA LEU A 487 5.69 1.92 19.22
C LEU A 487 5.98 3.40 18.96
N GLY A 488 5.10 4.28 19.44
CA GLY A 488 5.20 5.73 19.24
C GLY A 488 4.41 6.27 18.05
N GLU A 489 3.79 5.41 17.25
CA GLU A 489 2.91 5.81 16.14
C GLU A 489 1.42 5.68 16.50
N HIS A 490 1.11 4.89 17.52
CA HIS A 490 -0.25 4.57 17.95
C HIS A 490 -0.96 5.72 18.69
N TYR A 491 -0.21 6.60 19.37
CA TYR A 491 -0.78 7.56 20.32
C TYR A 491 -0.33 8.98 20.01
N GLY A 492 -1.30 9.91 20.00
CA GLY A 492 -1.10 11.35 19.91
C GLY A 492 -1.71 12.01 18.68
N ASN A 493 -1.72 11.37 17.51
CA ASN A 493 -2.11 12.08 16.28
C ASN A 493 -3.62 12.34 16.12
N ASP A 494 -4.54 11.49 16.57
CA ASP A 494 -5.97 11.72 16.25
C ASP A 494 -6.67 12.71 17.17
N GLN A 495 -6.16 12.86 18.40
CA GLN A 495 -6.62 13.90 19.32
C GLN A 495 -5.99 15.25 18.99
N LEU A 496 -4.77 15.27 18.44
CA LEU A 496 -4.04 16.49 18.08
C LEU A 496 -4.25 16.93 16.61
N LEU A 497 -4.66 16.03 15.71
CA LEU A 497 -4.86 16.29 14.27
C LEU A 497 -6.20 15.70 13.81
N PRO A 498 -7.32 16.41 14.05
CA PRO A 498 -8.68 15.95 13.73
C PRO A 498 -8.88 15.55 12.26
N VAL A 499 -8.16 16.20 11.34
CA VAL A 499 -8.24 15.95 9.88
C VAL A 499 -7.86 14.51 9.53
N HIS A 500 -6.87 13.92 10.21
CA HIS A 500 -6.50 12.52 9.97
C HIS A 500 -7.62 11.57 10.38
N LYS A 501 -8.22 11.80 11.56
CA LYS A 501 -9.36 11.01 12.05
C LYS A 501 -10.57 11.15 11.12
N GLN A 502 -10.89 12.36 10.67
CA GLN A 502 -11.98 12.62 9.72
C GLN A 502 -11.77 11.88 8.40
N THR A 503 -10.54 11.87 7.87
CA THR A 503 -10.21 11.12 6.63
C THR A 503 -10.46 9.63 6.80
N LEU A 504 -10.04 9.06 7.94
CA LEU A 504 -10.29 7.64 8.24
C LEU A 504 -11.78 7.35 8.39
N LEU A 505 -12.52 8.17 9.16
CA LEU A 505 -13.96 7.99 9.35
C LEU A 505 -14.73 8.11 8.03
N ARG A 506 -14.37 9.07 7.16
CA ARG A 506 -15.00 9.22 5.84
C ARG A 506 -14.86 7.97 4.99
N PHE A 507 -13.68 7.34 4.99
CA PHE A 507 -13.49 6.04 4.36
C PHE A 507 -14.38 4.95 4.99
N LEU A 508 -14.37 4.83 6.32
CA LEU A 508 -15.15 3.81 7.04
C LEU A 508 -16.67 3.97 6.82
N HIS A 509 -17.16 5.20 6.65
CA HIS A 509 -18.57 5.49 6.39
C HIS A 509 -19.03 5.09 4.98
N GLN A 510 -18.11 4.93 4.02
CA GLN A 510 -18.43 4.48 2.66
C GLN A 510 -18.42 2.94 2.53
N LEU A 511 -17.75 2.24 3.45
CA LEU A 511 -17.66 0.77 3.40
C LEU A 511 -19.03 0.05 3.37
N PRO A 512 -20.05 0.47 4.15
CA PRO A 512 -21.37 -0.17 4.09
C PRO A 512 -21.98 -0.15 2.68
N GLU A 513 -21.86 0.95 1.95
CA GLU A 513 -22.35 1.06 0.58
C GLU A 513 -21.54 0.16 -0.37
N ILE A 514 -20.21 0.18 -0.26
CA ILE A 514 -19.32 -0.67 -1.04
C ILE A 514 -19.70 -2.14 -0.88
N PHE A 515 -19.96 -2.59 0.35
CA PHE A 515 -20.31 -3.98 0.65
C PHE A 515 -21.81 -4.29 0.58
N GLY A 516 -22.67 -3.33 0.22
CA GLY A 516 -24.11 -3.55 0.04
C GLY A 516 -24.88 -3.80 1.34
N LEU A 517 -24.48 -3.15 2.44
CA LEU A 517 -25.07 -3.34 3.77
C LEU A 517 -26.27 -2.41 4.06
N THR A 518 -26.49 -1.39 3.23
CA THR A 518 -27.47 -0.32 3.45
C THR A 518 -28.93 -0.73 3.17
N ASN A 519 -29.17 -1.90 2.58
CA ASN A 519 -30.50 -2.32 2.13
C ASN A 519 -31.38 -2.97 3.22
N TYR A 520 -30.86 -3.34 4.40
CA TYR A 520 -31.64 -4.07 5.42
C TYR A 520 -32.35 -3.13 6.40
N ARG A 521 -33.08 -2.11 5.89
CA ARG A 521 -33.81 -1.13 6.73
C ARG A 521 -35.16 -1.65 7.25
N GLN A 522 -35.65 -2.79 6.77
CA GLN A 522 -36.99 -3.26 7.14
C GLN A 522 -37.10 -3.85 8.56
N SER A 523 -36.00 -4.18 9.23
CA SER A 523 -36.03 -4.72 10.60
C SER A 523 -36.51 -3.73 11.67
N TYR A 524 -36.60 -2.43 11.36
CA TYR A 524 -37.13 -1.42 12.29
C TYR A 524 -38.65 -1.52 12.48
N SER A 525 -39.41 -2.05 11.50
CA SER A 525 -40.85 -2.27 11.69
C SER A 525 -41.12 -3.37 12.75
N LEU A 526 -40.18 -4.30 12.92
CA LEU A 526 -40.27 -5.33 13.95
C LEU A 526 -40.18 -4.78 15.36
N PHE A 527 -39.39 -3.73 15.54
CA PHE A 527 -39.24 -3.06 16.82
C PHE A 527 -40.57 -2.48 17.28
N GLU A 528 -41.34 -1.86 16.37
CA GLU A 528 -42.68 -1.37 16.68
C GLU A 528 -43.68 -2.50 16.94
N CYS A 529 -43.62 -3.60 16.19
CA CYS A 529 -44.50 -4.76 16.42
C CYS A 529 -44.18 -5.52 17.72
N MET A 530 -42.90 -5.68 18.07
CA MET A 530 -42.49 -6.37 19.30
C MET A 530 -42.76 -5.54 20.55
N LEU A 531 -42.67 -4.21 20.49
CA LEU A 531 -43.10 -3.33 21.58
C LEU A 531 -44.62 -3.34 21.77
N LYS A 532 -45.41 -3.39 20.68
CA LYS A 532 -46.88 -3.45 20.74
C LYS A 532 -47.43 -4.80 21.22
N GLY A 533 -46.64 -5.88 21.12
CA GLY A 533 -47.03 -7.23 21.54
C GLY A 533 -46.70 -7.59 23.01
N VAL A 534 -45.95 -6.73 23.72
CA VAL A 534 -45.74 -6.90 25.16
C VAL A 534 -46.95 -6.29 25.87
N LYS A 535 -47.97 -7.12 26.13
CA LYS A 535 -48.91 -6.79 27.20
C LYS A 535 -48.09 -6.71 28.49
N THR A 536 -48.05 -5.52 29.08
CA THR A 536 -47.72 -5.36 30.49
C THR A 536 -48.70 -6.26 31.25
N ASN A 537 -48.20 -7.33 31.86
CA ASN A 537 -48.94 -7.96 32.94
C ASN A 537 -48.85 -6.98 34.11
N ASP A 538 -49.79 -6.04 34.14
CA ASP A 538 -50.19 -5.35 35.35
C ASP A 538 -50.79 -6.41 36.27
N THR A 539 -50.10 -6.72 37.37
CA THR A 539 -50.70 -7.08 38.66
C THR A 539 -49.62 -7.13 39.74
N LEU A 540 -49.60 -6.03 40.53
CA LEU A 540 -49.05 -5.78 41.87
C LEU A 540 -47.54 -5.96 42.12
#